data_AF-B4WSF5-F1
#
_entry.id   AF-B4WSF5-F1
#
_cell.length_a   1.000
_cell.length_b   1.000
_cell.length_c   1.000
_cell.angle_alpha   90.00
_cell.angle_beta   90.00
_cell.angle_gamma   90.00
#
_symmetry.space_group_name_H-M   'P 1'
#
loop_
_entity.id
_entity.type
_entity.pdbx_description
1 polymer ?
#
loop_
_entity_poly.entity_id
_entity_poly.type
_entity_poly.pdbx_seq_one_letter_code
_entity_poly.pdbx_strand_id
1 'polypeptide(L)'
;MTTTLTALHLLDVVALTEALPKYNLLPGQVGTIVETLAPSVYEVEFSDDNGQTYAMLPLKAEQLIRLHYSPFKPYTTPAMSTSINTQINQYDKGDNIAGDKVMRDKVQTQINNNPDLAQAARDIKALLDELSEEYNSNSAKGQAKIEASALTEIKQNPTLKQRIVKALQSAGDEALEQAIQHPVAKVVVEGVKGFIEG
;
A
#
# COMPACT_ATOMS: atom_id res chain seq x y z
N MET A 1 -25.37 -19.22 -3.43
CA MET A 1 -24.21 -18.35 -3.71
C MET A 1 -24.16 -17.34 -2.59
N THR A 2 -23.21 -17.49 -1.66
CA THR A 2 -23.04 -16.58 -0.53
C THR A 2 -22.13 -15.46 -1.01
N THR A 3 -22.70 -14.33 -1.43
CA THR A 3 -21.93 -13.13 -1.70
C THR A 3 -21.26 -12.71 -0.39
N THR A 4 -19.94 -12.82 -0.31
CA THR A 4 -19.18 -12.19 0.78
C THR A 4 -19.49 -10.70 0.74
N LEU A 5 -20.31 -10.23 1.68
CA LEU A 5 -20.51 -8.80 1.93
C LEU A 5 -19.12 -8.20 2.14
N THR A 6 -18.68 -7.35 1.22
CA THR A 6 -17.46 -6.56 1.36
C THR A 6 -17.57 -5.82 2.69
N ALA A 7 -16.70 -6.12 3.65
CA ALA A 7 -16.74 -5.50 4.97
C ALA A 7 -16.54 -3.99 4.83
N LEU A 8 -17.48 -3.21 5.40
CA LEU A 8 -17.38 -1.75 5.47
C LEU A 8 -16.49 -1.37 6.65
N HIS A 9 -15.60 -0.42 6.44
CA HIS A 9 -14.65 0.09 7.43
C HIS A 9 -14.85 1.58 7.71
N LEU A 10 -14.26 2.05 8.80
CA LEU A 10 -14.19 3.47 9.13
C LEU A 10 -13.55 4.26 7.97
N LEU A 11 -14.11 5.43 7.68
CA LEU A 11 -13.74 6.33 6.57
C LEU A 11 -14.03 5.78 5.15
N ASP A 12 -14.68 4.63 5.01
CA ASP A 12 -15.18 4.22 3.70
C ASP A 12 -16.22 5.20 3.18
N VAL A 13 -16.08 5.58 1.90
CA VAL A 13 -17.11 6.32 1.18
C VAL A 13 -18.16 5.34 0.68
N VAL A 14 -19.41 5.63 1.01
CA VAL A 14 -20.57 4.79 0.72
C VAL A 14 -21.65 5.59 0.01
N ALA A 15 -22.50 4.89 -0.73
CA ALA A 15 -23.76 5.44 -1.22
C ALA A 15 -24.95 4.75 -0.55
N LEU A 16 -25.99 5.53 -0.31
CA LEU A 16 -27.26 5.04 0.19
C LEU A 16 -27.98 4.24 -0.90
N THR A 17 -28.62 3.12 -0.54
CA THR A 17 -29.30 2.24 -1.51
C THR A 17 -30.83 2.40 -1.53
N GLU A 18 -31.40 3.05 -0.51
CA GLU A 18 -32.84 3.28 -0.37
C GLU A 18 -33.14 4.72 0.03
N ALA A 19 -34.36 5.21 -0.24
CA ALA A 19 -34.71 6.58 0.12
C ALA A 19 -34.96 6.71 1.63
N LEU A 20 -34.49 7.80 2.24
CA LEU A 20 -34.82 8.18 3.61
C LEU A 20 -35.44 9.58 3.61
N PRO A 21 -36.73 9.72 3.25
CA PRO A 21 -37.39 11.01 3.04
C PRO A 21 -37.35 11.95 4.25
N LYS A 22 -37.35 11.37 5.46
CA LYS A 22 -37.27 12.12 6.72
C LYS A 22 -35.98 12.97 6.84
N TYR A 23 -34.91 12.53 6.18
CA TYR A 23 -33.60 13.18 6.21
C TYR A 23 -33.24 13.81 4.86
N ASN A 24 -34.19 13.89 3.93
CA ASN A 24 -33.98 14.38 2.57
C ASN A 24 -32.87 13.61 1.81
N LEU A 25 -32.66 12.34 2.12
CA LEU A 25 -31.67 11.49 1.46
C LEU A 25 -32.34 10.59 0.42
N LEU A 26 -31.72 10.53 -0.77
CA LEU A 26 -32.14 9.69 -1.89
C LEU A 26 -31.17 8.51 -2.09
N PRO A 27 -31.60 7.44 -2.76
CA PRO A 27 -30.67 6.42 -3.24
C PRO A 27 -29.57 7.06 -4.11
N GLY A 28 -28.34 6.62 -3.92
CA GLY A 28 -27.14 7.18 -4.56
C GLY A 28 -26.50 8.34 -3.78
N GLN A 29 -27.13 8.86 -2.71
CA GLN A 29 -26.53 9.91 -1.91
C GLN A 29 -25.24 9.41 -1.26
N VAL A 30 -24.17 10.18 -1.41
CA VAL A 30 -22.83 9.82 -0.96
C VAL A 30 -22.60 10.28 0.47
N GLY A 31 -22.04 9.41 1.30
CA GLY A 31 -21.63 9.71 2.67
C GLY A 31 -20.37 8.95 3.06
N THR A 32 -19.83 9.26 4.24
CA THR A 32 -18.62 8.66 4.79
C THR A 32 -18.92 8.01 6.14
N ILE A 33 -18.40 6.80 6.37
CA ILE A 33 -18.52 6.16 7.68
C ILE A 33 -17.62 6.86 8.69
N VAL A 34 -18.20 7.40 9.76
CA VAL A 34 -17.48 8.14 10.82
C VAL A 34 -17.39 7.38 12.13
N GLU A 35 -18.22 6.35 12.34
CA GLU A 35 -18.15 5.48 13.51
C GLU A 35 -18.74 4.09 13.24
N THR A 36 -18.24 3.06 13.93
CA THR A 36 -18.89 1.73 14.00
C THR A 36 -19.62 1.61 15.33
N LEU A 37 -20.95 1.60 15.28
CA LEU A 37 -21.79 1.60 16.48
C LEU A 37 -22.08 0.18 16.98
N ALA A 38 -22.27 -0.76 16.06
CA ALA A 38 -22.53 -2.18 16.35
C ALA A 38 -22.13 -3.04 15.13
N PRO A 39 -22.15 -4.39 15.24
CA PRO A 39 -21.97 -5.25 14.07
C PRO A 39 -22.97 -4.87 12.95
N SER A 40 -22.43 -4.52 11.77
CA SER A 40 -23.20 -4.07 10.61
C SER A 40 -24.03 -2.79 10.80
N VAL A 41 -23.73 -1.96 11.80
CA VAL A 41 -24.37 -0.65 12.01
C VAL A 41 -23.31 0.43 12.14
N TYR A 42 -23.41 1.44 11.29
CA TYR A 42 -22.41 2.48 11.11
C TYR A 42 -23.06 3.85 11.23
N GLU A 43 -22.37 4.79 11.85
CA GLU A 43 -22.73 6.20 11.74
C GLU A 43 -22.15 6.75 10.44
N VAL A 44 -23.00 7.34 9.61
CA VAL A 44 -22.63 7.89 8.30
C VAL A 44 -22.87 9.38 8.28
N GLU A 45 -21.82 10.12 7.91
CA GLU A 45 -21.86 11.56 7.66
C GLU A 45 -22.16 11.82 6.18
N PHE A 46 -23.11 12.72 5.92
CA PHE A 46 -23.42 13.24 4.60
C PHE A 46 -23.12 14.73 4.55
N SER A 47 -22.23 15.11 3.63
CA SER A 47 -21.71 16.47 3.50
C SER A 47 -21.94 17.02 2.10
N ASP A 48 -22.17 18.32 1.98
CA ASP A 48 -22.37 19.00 0.70
C ASP A 48 -21.04 19.22 -0.05
N ASP A 49 -21.10 19.85 -1.22
CA ASP A 49 -19.90 20.13 -2.04
C ASP A 49 -18.91 21.10 -1.38
N ASN A 50 -19.31 21.78 -0.28
CA ASN A 50 -18.44 22.64 0.52
C ASN A 50 -17.85 21.90 1.73
N GLY A 51 -18.17 20.61 1.91
CA GLY A 51 -17.77 19.82 3.07
C GLY A 51 -18.59 20.09 4.32
N GLN A 52 -19.74 20.78 4.21
CA GLN A 52 -20.64 21.00 5.34
C GLN A 52 -21.55 19.79 5.53
N THR A 53 -21.47 19.15 6.70
CA THR A 53 -22.38 18.10 7.13
C THR A 53 -23.82 18.61 7.15
N TYR A 54 -24.74 17.92 6.46
CA TYR A 54 -26.17 18.22 6.49
C TYR A 54 -27.02 17.06 7.03
N ALA A 55 -26.49 15.84 7.09
CA ALA A 55 -27.11 14.72 7.78
C ALA A 55 -26.04 13.82 8.40
N MET A 56 -26.35 13.27 9.57
CA MET A 56 -25.52 12.27 10.24
C MET A 56 -26.46 11.31 10.98
N LEU A 57 -26.41 10.03 10.66
CA LEU A 57 -27.35 9.05 11.19
C LEU A 57 -26.80 7.62 11.16
N PRO A 58 -27.28 6.75 12.06
CA PRO A 58 -26.96 5.33 12.04
C PRO A 58 -27.65 4.62 10.88
N LEU A 59 -26.87 3.90 10.08
CA LEU A 59 -27.33 3.10 8.94
C LEU A 59 -26.80 1.68 9.03
N LYS A 60 -27.59 0.71 8.57
CA LYS A 60 -27.17 -0.68 8.49
C LYS A 60 -26.34 -0.93 7.23
N ALA A 61 -25.47 -1.93 7.29
CA ALA A 61 -24.66 -2.37 6.15
C ALA A 61 -25.51 -2.64 4.89
N GLU A 62 -26.73 -3.18 5.04
CA GLU A 62 -27.59 -3.50 3.90
C GLU A 62 -28.16 -2.26 3.20
N GLN A 63 -28.14 -1.10 3.87
CA GLN A 63 -28.57 0.19 3.31
C GLN A 63 -27.45 0.89 2.54
N LEU A 64 -26.22 0.36 2.58
CA LEU A 64 -25.02 1.01 2.08
C LEU A 64 -24.35 0.18 0.99
N ILE A 65 -23.80 0.88 -0.01
CA ILE A 65 -22.86 0.30 -0.96
C ILE A 65 -21.55 1.06 -0.90
N ARG A 66 -20.43 0.35 -0.71
CA ARG A 66 -19.09 0.96 -0.76
C ARG A 66 -18.81 1.47 -2.17
N LEU A 67 -18.33 2.70 -2.29
CA LEU A 67 -17.91 3.26 -3.56
C LEU A 67 -16.46 2.88 -3.86
N HIS A 68 -16.22 2.52 -5.11
CA HIS A 68 -14.88 2.25 -5.64
C HIS A 68 -14.56 3.29 -6.72
N TYR A 69 -13.48 4.04 -6.53
CA TYR A 69 -13.06 5.11 -7.45
C TYR A 69 -12.14 4.63 -8.59
N SER A 70 -11.66 3.39 -8.49
CA SER A 70 -10.80 2.76 -9.48
C SER A 70 -11.43 1.46 -9.96
N PRO A 71 -11.21 1.08 -11.22
CA PRO A 71 -11.70 -0.19 -11.74
C PRO A 71 -11.11 -1.34 -10.94
N PHE A 72 -11.93 -2.36 -10.69
CA PHE A 72 -11.45 -3.61 -10.13
C PHE A 72 -10.43 -4.22 -11.10
N LYS A 73 -9.16 -4.30 -10.69
CA LYS A 73 -8.11 -5.05 -11.38
C LYS A 73 -8.17 -6.48 -10.85
N PRO A 74 -8.84 -7.45 -11.53
CA PRO A 74 -8.76 -8.84 -11.11
C PRO A 74 -7.29 -9.25 -11.13
N TYR A 75 -6.82 -9.89 -10.06
CA TYR A 75 -5.54 -10.57 -10.11
C TYR A 75 -5.61 -11.62 -11.21
N THR A 76 -4.93 -11.36 -12.34
CA THR A 76 -4.69 -12.38 -13.35
C THR A 76 -3.79 -13.42 -12.71
N THR A 77 -4.35 -14.58 -12.36
CA THR A 77 -3.55 -15.74 -12.00
C THR A 77 -2.63 -16.03 -13.18
N PRO A 78 -1.29 -16.06 -13.04
CA PRO A 78 -0.42 -16.42 -14.13
C PRO A 78 -0.82 -17.82 -14.60
N ALA A 79 -1.21 -17.92 -15.87
CA ALA A 79 -1.69 -19.16 -16.45
C ALA A 79 -0.64 -20.26 -16.26
N MET A 80 -1.11 -21.45 -15.89
CA MET A 80 -0.31 -22.67 -15.80
C MET A 80 0.47 -22.92 -17.10
N SER A 81 1.77 -22.61 -17.09
CA SER A 81 2.72 -23.15 -18.07
C SER A 81 3.13 -24.55 -17.61
N THR A 82 2.40 -25.55 -18.11
CA THR A 82 2.79 -26.95 -17.99
C THR A 82 4.13 -27.15 -18.71
N SER A 83 5.19 -27.48 -17.98
CA SER A 83 6.45 -27.97 -18.55
C SER A 83 6.77 -29.33 -17.94
N ILE A 84 6.79 -30.34 -18.80
CA ILE A 84 6.97 -31.76 -18.47
C ILE A 84 8.41 -32.03 -18.00
N ASN A 85 8.52 -32.85 -16.96
CA ASN A 85 9.75 -33.36 -16.34
C ASN A 85 10.59 -34.21 -17.29
N THR A 86 11.93 -34.10 -17.25
CA THR A 86 12.81 -35.22 -17.57
C THR A 86 14.05 -35.19 -16.67
N GLN A 87 14.21 -36.27 -15.92
CA GLN A 87 15.21 -36.50 -14.89
C GLN A 87 16.62 -36.66 -15.48
N ILE A 88 17.61 -36.03 -14.84
CA ILE A 88 19.00 -36.51 -14.84
C ILE A 88 19.54 -36.33 -13.42
N ASN A 89 19.55 -37.44 -12.67
CA ASN A 89 20.34 -37.57 -11.47
C ASN A 89 21.80 -37.82 -11.88
N GLN A 90 22.73 -37.08 -11.31
CA GLN A 90 24.05 -37.66 -11.06
C GLN A 90 24.65 -37.16 -9.74
N TYR A 91 24.97 -38.17 -8.95
CA TYR A 91 25.46 -38.22 -7.59
C TYR A 91 26.98 -38.03 -7.60
N ASP A 92 27.57 -37.28 -6.66
CA ASP A 92 28.63 -37.82 -5.78
C ASP A 92 29.11 -36.83 -4.71
N LYS A 93 29.05 -37.33 -3.45
CA LYS A 93 29.97 -37.16 -2.30
C LYS A 93 30.66 -35.79 -2.13
N GLY A 94 30.55 -35.07 -1.02
CA GLY A 94 29.96 -35.34 0.28
C GLY A 94 30.62 -34.38 1.27
N ASP A 95 29.81 -33.54 1.92
CA ASP A 95 30.10 -33.03 3.25
C ASP A 95 28.77 -32.66 3.91
N ASN A 96 28.36 -33.45 4.90
CA ASN A 96 27.16 -33.17 5.70
C ASN A 96 27.60 -32.40 6.95
N ILE A 97 27.68 -31.07 6.85
CA ILE A 97 27.72 -30.19 8.03
C ILE A 97 26.33 -29.56 8.18
N ALA A 98 25.62 -30.05 9.18
CA ALA A 98 24.36 -29.56 9.75
C ALA A 98 23.85 -28.17 9.33
N GLY A 99 22.66 -28.15 8.73
CA GLY A 99 21.74 -27.00 8.69
C GLY A 99 21.99 -25.98 7.59
N ASP A 100 21.37 -26.16 6.41
CA ASP A 100 21.29 -25.07 5.43
C ASP A 100 19.85 -24.85 4.94
N LYS A 101 19.34 -23.68 5.31
CA LYS A 101 18.10 -23.07 4.82
C LYS A 101 18.43 -22.40 3.49
N VAL A 102 18.07 -22.99 2.36
CA VAL A 102 18.12 -22.26 1.09
C VAL A 102 16.82 -21.48 0.87
N MET A 103 16.75 -20.33 1.55
CA MET A 103 15.90 -19.20 1.21
C MET A 103 16.32 -18.60 -0.15
N ARG A 104 15.32 -18.07 -0.88
CA ARG A 104 15.40 -17.00 -1.90
C ARG A 104 16.05 -17.35 -3.23
N ASP A 105 15.20 -17.64 -4.21
CA ASP A 105 15.48 -17.33 -5.61
C ASP A 105 15.58 -15.81 -5.80
N LYS A 106 16.81 -15.33 -5.61
CA LYS A 106 17.59 -14.42 -6.47
C LYS A 106 16.82 -13.58 -7.50
N VAL A 107 16.30 -12.44 -7.05
CA VAL A 107 16.45 -11.21 -7.84
C VAL A 107 17.84 -10.66 -7.52
N GLN A 108 18.68 -10.71 -8.54
CA GLN A 108 20.09 -10.32 -8.57
C GLN A 108 20.22 -8.79 -8.64
N THR A 109 20.17 -8.11 -7.50
CA THR A 109 20.93 -6.88 -7.29
C THR A 109 21.70 -7.05 -5.99
N GLN A 110 23.00 -6.74 -6.01
CA GLN A 110 23.90 -6.89 -4.88
C GLN A 110 23.50 -5.90 -3.78
N ILE A 111 22.46 -6.22 -3.02
CA ILE A 111 22.09 -5.48 -1.83
C ILE A 111 22.76 -6.24 -0.68
N ASN A 112 23.86 -5.67 -0.17
CA ASN A 112 24.66 -6.20 0.92
C ASN A 112 23.77 -6.79 2.02
N ASN A 113 24.29 -7.83 2.71
CA ASN A 113 23.65 -8.69 3.73
C ASN A 113 23.05 -8.00 4.96
N ASN A 114 22.67 -6.74 4.84
CA ASN A 114 22.07 -5.93 5.84
C ASN A 114 20.52 -6.04 5.76
N PRO A 115 19.89 -6.71 6.73
CA PRO A 115 18.44 -6.86 6.74
C PRO A 115 17.71 -5.51 6.83
N ASP A 116 18.33 -4.50 7.44
CA ASP A 116 17.73 -3.16 7.58
C ASP A 116 17.66 -2.43 6.23
N LEU A 117 18.70 -2.56 5.38
CA LEU A 117 18.73 -2.02 4.03
C LEU A 117 17.66 -2.66 3.14
N ALA A 118 17.63 -3.99 3.11
CA ALA A 118 16.69 -4.73 2.30
C ALA A 118 15.23 -4.46 2.71
N GLN A 119 14.97 -4.28 4.01
CA GLN A 119 13.64 -3.96 4.51
C GLN A 119 13.27 -2.50 4.20
N ALA A 120 14.16 -1.54 4.46
CA ALA A 120 13.91 -0.13 4.16
C ALA A 120 13.68 0.11 2.66
N ALA A 121 14.47 -0.52 1.80
CA ALA A 121 14.31 -0.42 0.36
C ALA A 121 12.96 -0.98 -0.10
N ARG A 122 12.51 -2.10 0.46
CA ARG A 122 11.18 -2.67 0.18
C ARG A 122 10.06 -1.75 0.66
N ASP A 123 10.17 -1.23 1.87
CA ASP A 123 9.15 -0.37 2.46
C ASP A 123 9.03 0.96 1.69
N ILE A 124 10.16 1.59 1.32
CA ILE A 124 10.17 2.80 0.47
C ILE A 124 9.64 2.47 -0.92
N LYS A 125 10.06 1.36 -1.53
CA LYS A 125 9.56 0.98 -2.86
C LYS A 125 8.04 0.80 -2.85
N ALA A 126 7.49 0.13 -1.84
CA ALA A 126 6.06 -0.04 -1.69
C ALA A 126 5.34 1.31 -1.54
N LEU A 127 5.88 2.22 -0.73
CA LEU A 127 5.36 3.59 -0.58
C LEU A 127 5.35 4.35 -1.91
N LEU A 128 6.43 4.26 -2.69
CA LEU A 128 6.54 4.95 -3.98
C LEU A 128 5.63 4.33 -5.04
N ASP A 129 5.50 3.01 -5.06
CA ASP A 129 4.57 2.31 -5.94
C ASP A 129 3.11 2.72 -5.62
N GLU A 130 2.75 2.83 -4.34
CA GLU A 130 1.43 3.29 -3.87
C GLU A 130 1.17 4.75 -4.27
N LEU A 131 2.13 5.65 -4.03
CA LEU A 131 2.03 7.05 -4.42
C LEU A 131 2.06 7.27 -5.95
N SER A 132 2.51 6.29 -6.73
CA SER A 132 2.55 6.36 -8.19
C SER A 132 1.22 6.02 -8.87
N GLU A 133 0.25 5.41 -8.18
CA GLU A 133 -1.06 5.10 -8.77
C GLU A 133 -1.89 6.37 -9.08
N GLU A 134 -1.63 7.47 -8.36
CA GLU A 134 -2.37 8.73 -8.49
C GLU A 134 -1.62 9.80 -9.33
N TYR A 135 -0.30 9.64 -9.53
CA TYR A 135 0.55 10.63 -10.21
C TYR A 135 1.53 9.99 -11.20
N ASN A 136 1.69 10.60 -12.38
CA ASN A 136 2.63 10.14 -13.40
C ASN A 136 4.10 10.31 -12.91
N SER A 137 4.70 9.19 -12.48
CA SER A 137 6.08 9.05 -11.99
C SER A 137 7.16 9.41 -13.02
N ASN A 138 6.79 9.55 -14.30
CA ASN A 138 7.68 9.97 -15.39
C ASN A 138 7.59 11.48 -15.70
N SER A 139 6.78 12.25 -14.97
CA SER A 139 6.66 13.70 -15.15
C SER A 139 7.31 14.47 -14.00
N ALA A 140 8.01 15.57 -14.28
CA ALA A 140 8.68 16.38 -13.24
C ALA A 140 7.71 16.86 -12.14
N LYS A 141 6.47 17.18 -12.51
CA LYS A 141 5.41 17.58 -11.56
C LYS A 141 4.89 16.41 -10.73
N GLY A 142 4.83 15.21 -11.30
CA GLY A 142 4.46 13.98 -10.58
C GLY A 142 5.57 13.53 -9.64
N GLN A 143 6.84 13.63 -10.05
CA GLN A 143 8.00 13.31 -9.20
C GLN A 143 8.05 14.18 -7.95
N ALA A 144 7.89 15.50 -8.09
CA ALA A 144 7.84 16.41 -6.95
C ALA A 144 6.66 16.14 -5.99
N LYS A 145 5.52 15.66 -6.52
CA LYS A 145 4.35 15.31 -5.71
C LYS A 145 4.53 13.97 -4.97
N ILE A 146 5.11 12.97 -5.63
CA ILE A 146 5.47 11.68 -5.03
C ILE A 146 6.50 11.92 -3.93
N GLU A 147 7.50 12.76 -4.16
CA GLU A 147 8.49 13.15 -3.15
C GLU A 147 7.85 13.81 -1.93
N ALA A 148 7.04 14.86 -2.12
CA ALA A 148 6.41 15.58 -1.02
C ALA A 148 5.51 14.67 -0.16
N SER A 149 4.81 13.74 -0.81
CA SER A 149 3.93 12.78 -0.14
C SER A 149 4.76 11.71 0.57
N ALA A 150 5.81 11.19 -0.06
CA ALA A 150 6.71 10.22 0.54
C ALA A 150 7.38 10.77 1.81
N LEU A 151 7.86 12.03 1.78
CA LEU A 151 8.43 12.68 2.95
C LEU A 151 7.40 12.90 4.07
N THR A 152 6.14 13.15 3.71
CA THR A 152 5.05 13.31 4.68
C THR A 152 4.74 11.98 5.36
N GLU A 153 4.63 10.90 4.61
CA GLU A 153 4.39 9.55 5.14
C GLU A 153 5.55 9.05 6.01
N ILE A 154 6.78 9.32 5.59
CA ILE A 154 7.97 8.98 6.38
C ILE A 154 8.00 9.78 7.69
N LYS A 155 7.46 11.01 7.72
CA LYS A 155 7.33 11.79 8.97
C LYS A 155 6.25 11.21 9.89
N GLN A 156 5.12 10.77 9.34
CA GLN A 156 4.01 10.24 10.12
C GLN A 156 4.27 8.81 10.64
N ASN A 157 5.11 8.03 9.96
CA ASN A 157 5.42 6.65 10.32
C ASN A 157 6.79 6.53 11.03
N PRO A 158 6.83 6.50 12.39
CA PRO A 158 8.08 6.43 13.15
C PRO A 158 8.85 5.12 12.90
N THR A 159 8.15 4.02 12.60
CA THR A 159 8.77 2.73 12.31
C THR A 159 9.50 2.76 10.97
N LEU A 160 8.85 3.31 9.94
CA LEU A 160 9.43 3.47 8.61
C LEU A 160 10.65 4.40 8.67
N LYS A 161 10.50 5.57 9.31
CA LYS A 161 11.59 6.50 9.55
C LYS A 161 12.80 5.82 10.18
N GLN A 162 12.60 5.03 11.24
CA GLN A 162 13.70 4.35 11.92
C GLN A 162 14.41 3.33 11.03
N ARG A 163 13.67 2.59 10.19
CA ARG A 163 14.27 1.63 9.23
C ARG A 163 15.10 2.34 8.17
N ILE A 164 14.61 3.47 7.66
CA ILE A 164 15.32 4.28 6.66
C ILE A 164 16.58 4.89 7.26
N VAL A 165 16.50 5.46 8.46
CA VAL A 165 17.67 5.98 9.16
C VAL A 165 18.71 4.88 9.38
N LYS A 166 18.29 3.68 9.83
CA LYS A 166 19.20 2.55 10.00
C LYS A 166 19.85 2.14 8.68
N ALA A 167 19.09 2.02 7.60
CA ALA A 167 19.61 1.67 6.29
C ALA A 167 20.63 2.70 5.79
N LEU A 168 20.35 4.00 5.95
CA LEU A 168 21.27 5.08 5.60
C LEU A 168 22.56 5.03 6.43
N GLN A 169 22.46 4.80 7.74
CA GLN A 169 23.62 4.72 8.64
C GLN A 169 24.50 3.48 8.39
N SER A 170 23.90 2.38 7.96
CA SER A 170 24.56 1.07 7.89
C SER A 170 24.99 0.66 6.48
N ALA A 171 24.38 1.23 5.44
CA ALA A 171 24.71 0.93 4.05
C ALA A 171 25.08 2.16 3.21
N GLY A 172 24.74 3.37 3.67
CA GLY A 172 24.91 4.60 2.90
C GLY A 172 23.71 4.91 2.00
N ASP A 173 23.73 6.14 1.49
CA ASP A 173 22.76 6.70 0.55
C ASP A 173 22.73 5.93 -0.78
N GLU A 174 23.88 5.76 -1.43
CA GLU A 174 23.98 5.09 -2.74
C GLU A 174 23.45 3.65 -2.70
N ALA A 175 23.70 2.92 -1.62
CA ALA A 175 23.23 1.55 -1.47
C ALA A 175 21.71 1.48 -1.31
N LEU A 176 21.10 2.45 -0.61
CA LEU A 176 19.66 2.53 -0.44
C LEU A 176 18.97 2.92 -1.76
N GLU A 177 19.51 3.89 -2.50
CA GLU A 177 19.01 4.28 -3.81
C GLU A 177 19.01 3.10 -4.80
N GLN A 178 20.13 2.38 -4.89
CA GLN A 178 20.25 1.20 -5.75
C GLN A 178 19.35 0.06 -5.30
N ALA A 179 19.06 -0.06 -4.01
CA ALA A 179 18.17 -1.10 -3.49
C ALA A 179 16.70 -0.83 -3.84
N ILE A 180 16.27 0.44 -3.86
CA ILE A 180 14.88 0.84 -4.19
C ILE A 180 14.59 0.66 -5.69
N GLN A 181 15.60 0.81 -6.56
CA GLN A 181 15.48 0.66 -8.03
C GLN A 181 14.31 1.46 -8.64
N HIS A 182 14.18 2.73 -8.24
CA HIS A 182 13.05 3.59 -8.67
C HIS A 182 13.52 4.97 -9.18
N PRO A 183 12.88 5.58 -10.20
CA PRO A 183 13.29 6.87 -10.77
C PRO A 183 13.33 8.03 -9.77
N VAL A 184 12.49 8.00 -8.72
CA VAL A 184 12.48 9.03 -7.66
C VAL A 184 13.21 8.61 -6.39
N ALA A 185 13.86 7.43 -6.37
CA ALA A 185 14.53 6.92 -5.16
C ALA A 185 15.57 7.91 -4.62
N LYS A 186 16.39 8.46 -5.51
CA LYS A 186 17.42 9.47 -5.17
C LYS A 186 16.82 10.68 -4.47
N VAL A 187 15.78 11.26 -5.06
CA VAL A 187 15.13 12.46 -4.56
C VAL A 187 14.53 12.21 -3.16
N VAL A 188 13.92 11.04 -2.96
CA VAL A 188 13.33 10.65 -1.66
C VAL A 188 14.41 10.41 -0.62
N VAL A 189 15.51 9.74 -0.98
CA VAL A 189 16.67 9.52 -0.10
C VAL A 189 17.29 10.86 0.32
N GLU A 190 17.49 11.79 -0.61
CA GLU A 190 17.98 13.15 -0.34
C GLU A 190 17.03 13.92 0.59
N GLY A 191 15.72 13.85 0.37
CA GLY A 191 14.73 14.52 1.20
C GLY A 191 14.67 13.97 2.64
N VAL A 192 14.82 12.65 2.82
CA VAL A 192 14.91 12.04 4.15
C VAL A 192 16.25 12.36 4.81
N LYS A 193 17.34 12.44 4.06
CA LYS A 193 18.66 12.83 4.56
C LYS A 193 18.65 14.26 5.10
N GLY A 194 18.03 15.20 4.39
CA GLY A 194 17.84 16.58 4.86
C GLY A 194 17.06 16.68 6.17
N PHE A 195 16.26 15.67 6.52
CA PHE A 195 15.60 15.58 7.82
C PHE A 195 16.54 15.10 8.95
N ILE A 196 17.56 14.29 8.63
CA ILE A 196 18.52 13.76 9.60
C ILE A 196 19.63 14.78 9.88
N GLU A 197 20.02 15.57 8.87
CA GLU A 197 21.10 16.55 8.92
C GLU A 197 20.65 17.97 9.35
N GLY A 198 19.34 18.19 9.47
CA GLY A 198 18.71 19.48 9.81
C GLY A 198 18.38 19.68 11.29
#